data_AF-A0A841CCE3-F1
#
_entry.id   AF-A0A841CCE3-F1
#
_cell.length_a   1.000
_cell.length_b   1.000
_cell.length_c   1.000
_cell.angle_alpha   90.00
_cell.angle_beta   90.00
_cell.angle_gamma   90.00
#
_symmetry.space_group_name_H-M   'P 1'
#
loop_
_entity.id
_entity.type
_entity.pdbx_description
1 polymer ?
#
loop_
_entity_poly.entity_id
_entity_poly.type
_entity_poly.pdbx_seq_one_letter_code
_entity_poly.pdbx_strand_id
1 'polypeptide(L)'
;MEPTNPQTDPTDALSSVPAAGARRGVAPTGRLRFFFGPMDCGKSTLALQIDHNQARQGRSGLLLVRHDRSGTPTISSRMGLARRAVEVHEDMNLCGLVREHWARGTRVDYLIVDEAQFLSPAQVDQLAELADDAQLDVYCFGLATDFRSTMFPGSRRLFELADELNAIQVDVLCWCGHPGRFNARVHDGDVVRAGDTVLVADTAHTPDEVRYQVLCRKHYRTGDLGPDTVQGRQLSLTE
;
A
#
# COMPACT_ATOMS: atom_id res chain seq x y z
N MET A 1 -49.23 -16.48 8.81
CA MET A 1 -48.05 -15.85 8.15
C MET A 1 -47.46 -14.89 9.15
N GLU A 2 -46.41 -15.34 9.83
CA GLU A 2 -45.65 -14.54 10.79
C GLU A 2 -44.71 -13.63 9.99
N PRO A 3 -44.65 -12.30 10.24
CA PRO A 3 -43.71 -11.44 9.54
C PRO A 3 -42.31 -11.69 10.08
N THR A 4 -41.40 -12.10 9.20
CA THR A 4 -39.98 -12.26 9.46
C THR A 4 -39.37 -10.91 9.87
N ASN A 5 -38.90 -10.85 11.12
CA ASN A 5 -38.08 -9.79 11.67
C ASN A 5 -36.86 -9.55 10.74
N PRO A 6 -36.60 -8.34 10.22
CA PRO A 6 -35.38 -8.08 9.47
C PRO A 6 -34.21 -8.27 10.44
N GLN A 7 -33.40 -9.29 10.19
CA GLN A 7 -32.13 -9.49 10.88
C GLN A 7 -31.33 -8.18 10.77
N THR A 8 -31.18 -7.48 11.88
CA THR A 8 -30.22 -6.38 12.02
C THR A 8 -28.84 -6.93 11.66
N ASP A 9 -28.24 -6.41 10.58
CA ASP A 9 -26.84 -6.67 10.25
C ASP A 9 -26.04 -6.27 11.50
N PRO A 10 -25.18 -7.15 12.07
CA PRO A 10 -24.36 -6.82 13.24
C PRO A 10 -23.48 -5.58 13.06
N THR A 11 -23.43 -5.00 11.86
CA THR A 11 -22.72 -3.77 11.55
C THR A 11 -23.54 -2.46 11.66
N ASP A 12 -24.86 -2.53 11.86
CA ASP A 12 -25.71 -1.34 12.10
C ASP A 12 -25.47 -0.67 13.47
N ALA A 13 -24.59 -1.26 14.29
CA ALA A 13 -24.26 -0.77 15.63
C ALA A 13 -23.16 0.31 15.67
N LEU A 14 -22.54 0.66 14.54
CA LEU A 14 -21.46 1.65 14.52
C LEU A 14 -22.02 3.08 14.41
N SER A 15 -21.81 3.88 15.47
CA SER A 15 -22.12 5.30 15.48
C SER A 15 -21.32 6.06 14.42
N SER A 16 -21.95 7.02 13.73
CA SER A 16 -21.27 7.86 12.73
C SER A 16 -20.17 8.71 13.34
N VAL A 17 -19.05 8.84 12.63
CA VAL A 17 -17.92 9.68 13.08
C VAL A 17 -18.08 11.11 12.56
N PRO A 18 -17.98 12.15 13.42
CA PRO A 18 -18.02 13.54 13.00
C PRO A 18 -16.92 13.88 11.97
N ALA A 19 -17.20 14.83 11.07
CA ALA A 19 -16.28 15.29 10.04
C ALA A 19 -14.94 15.80 10.59
N ALA A 20 -13.86 15.49 9.85
CA ALA A 20 -12.60 16.21 10.01
C ALA A 20 -12.87 17.72 9.88
N GLY A 21 -12.43 18.52 10.86
CA GLY A 21 -12.73 19.96 10.96
C GLY A 21 -14.00 20.36 11.74
N ALA A 22 -14.94 19.44 12.03
CA ALA A 22 -16.09 19.72 12.91
C ALA A 22 -15.70 19.75 14.42
N ARG A 23 -14.45 19.40 14.74
CA ARG A 23 -13.92 19.25 16.09
C ARG A 23 -13.21 20.52 16.59
N ARG A 24 -13.88 21.68 16.56
CA ARG A 24 -13.33 22.90 17.21
C ARG A 24 -13.33 22.69 18.73
N GLY A 25 -12.19 22.26 19.27
CA GLY A 25 -11.98 22.02 20.71
C GLY A 25 -11.42 20.65 21.09
N VAL A 26 -11.18 19.74 20.13
CA VAL A 26 -10.55 18.43 20.37
C VAL A 26 -9.07 18.50 19.98
N ALA A 27 -8.21 17.79 20.71
CA ALA A 27 -6.79 17.62 20.36
C ALA A 27 -6.63 17.17 18.90
N PRO A 28 -5.56 17.58 18.19
CA PRO A 28 -5.33 17.19 16.80
C PRO A 28 -5.43 15.67 16.63
N THR A 29 -6.21 15.24 15.63
CA THR A 29 -6.54 13.82 15.41
C THR A 29 -5.97 13.22 14.15
N GLY A 30 -5.51 14.04 13.20
CA GLY A 30 -4.86 13.53 12.01
C GLY A 30 -3.57 12.82 12.38
N ARG A 31 -3.25 11.75 11.66
CA ARG A 31 -2.02 10.97 11.85
C ARG A 31 -1.55 10.43 10.52
N LEU A 32 -0.25 10.43 10.34
CA LEU A 32 0.45 9.77 9.25
C LEU A 32 0.92 8.39 9.70
N ARG A 33 0.38 7.35 9.08
CA ARG A 33 0.70 5.95 9.40
C ARG A 33 1.33 5.27 8.21
N PHE A 34 2.47 4.62 8.40
CA PHE A 34 3.13 3.86 7.35
C PHE A 34 3.11 2.36 7.66
N PHE A 35 2.41 1.62 6.81
CA PHE A 35 2.33 0.17 6.81
C PHE A 35 3.32 -0.39 5.80
N PHE A 36 4.32 -1.12 6.28
CA PHE A 36 5.40 -1.62 5.44
C PHE A 36 5.62 -3.12 5.59
N GLY A 37 6.11 -3.74 4.53
CA GLY A 37 6.43 -5.15 4.50
C GLY A 37 7.01 -5.58 3.15
N PRO A 38 7.43 -6.85 3.01
CA PRO A 38 7.87 -7.37 1.72
C PRO A 38 6.73 -7.37 0.70
N MET A 39 7.02 -7.75 -0.54
CA MET A 39 5.94 -8.12 -1.46
C MET A 39 5.13 -9.26 -0.85
N ASP A 40 3.84 -9.30 -1.18
CA ASP A 40 2.95 -10.43 -0.91
C ASP A 40 2.54 -10.64 0.55
N CYS A 41 2.88 -9.69 1.45
CA CYS A 41 2.40 -9.70 2.83
C CYS A 41 0.97 -9.16 3.01
N GLY A 42 0.22 -8.90 1.92
CA GLY A 42 -1.19 -8.47 2.02
C GLY A 42 -1.42 -6.97 2.29
N LYS A 43 -0.45 -6.09 1.97
CA LYS A 43 -0.56 -4.62 2.13
C LYS A 43 -1.86 -4.05 1.54
N SER A 44 -2.11 -4.30 0.25
CA SER A 44 -3.29 -3.78 -0.45
C SER A 44 -4.60 -4.38 0.08
N THR A 45 -4.59 -5.61 0.61
CA THR A 45 -5.76 -6.18 1.29
C THR A 45 -6.08 -5.40 2.56
N LEU A 46 -5.08 -5.10 3.40
CA LEU A 46 -5.28 -4.31 4.61
C LEU A 46 -5.74 -2.88 4.30
N ALA A 47 -5.17 -2.27 3.26
CA ALA A 47 -5.59 -0.95 2.77
C ALA A 47 -7.10 -0.93 2.44
N LEU A 48 -7.57 -1.90 1.66
CA LEU A 48 -8.98 -2.01 1.26
C LEU A 48 -9.91 -2.37 2.44
N GLN A 49 -9.42 -3.13 3.43
CA GLN A 49 -10.17 -3.39 4.67
C GLN A 49 -10.34 -2.12 5.49
N ILE A 50 -9.31 -1.28 5.59
CA ILE A 50 -9.37 0.01 6.28
C ILE A 50 -10.35 0.96 5.56
N ASP A 51 -10.27 1.06 4.22
CA ASP A 51 -11.23 1.81 3.39
C ASP A 51 -12.67 1.41 3.71
N HIS A 52 -12.93 0.10 3.61
CA HIS A 52 -14.26 -0.45 3.83
C HIS A 52 -14.80 -0.11 5.22
N ASN A 53 -14.00 -0.31 6.26
CA ASN A 53 -14.42 -0.05 7.65
C ASN A 53 -14.70 1.43 7.90
N GLN A 54 -13.86 2.32 7.37
CA GLN A 54 -14.03 3.77 7.53
C GLN A 54 -15.24 4.27 6.74
N ALA A 55 -15.44 3.78 5.52
CA ALA A 55 -16.60 4.10 4.70
C ALA A 55 -17.92 3.67 5.37
N ARG A 56 -17.96 2.47 5.99
CA ARG A 56 -19.14 2.01 6.75
C ARG A 56 -19.47 2.89 7.95
N GLN A 57 -18.50 3.62 8.51
CA GLN A 57 -18.70 4.58 9.60
C GLN A 57 -19.09 5.98 9.09
N GLY A 58 -19.39 6.12 7.80
CA GLY A 58 -19.81 7.38 7.18
C GLY A 58 -18.67 8.37 6.91
N ARG A 59 -17.41 7.90 6.94
CA ARG A 59 -16.24 8.71 6.57
C ARG A 59 -15.95 8.58 5.08
N SER A 60 -15.49 9.66 4.45
CA SER A 60 -15.14 9.68 3.03
C SER A 60 -13.63 9.56 2.83
N GLY A 61 -13.21 8.53 2.09
CA GLY A 61 -11.81 8.26 1.78
C GLY A 61 -11.44 8.71 0.37
N LEU A 62 -10.20 9.20 0.21
CA LEU A 62 -9.57 9.37 -1.10
C LEU A 62 -8.42 8.36 -1.24
N LEU A 63 -8.56 7.46 -2.21
CA LEU A 63 -7.60 6.40 -2.48
C LEU A 63 -6.64 6.85 -3.57
N LEU A 64 -5.35 6.69 -3.31
CA LEU A 64 -4.25 7.10 -4.15
C LEU A 64 -3.37 5.88 -4.45
N VAL A 65 -2.89 5.78 -5.68
CA VAL A 65 -1.92 4.75 -6.10
C VAL A 65 -0.87 5.39 -7.00
N ARG A 66 0.38 4.91 -6.96
CA ARG A 66 1.42 5.37 -7.90
C ARG A 66 2.00 4.18 -8.66
N HIS A 67 2.14 4.33 -9.98
CA HIS A 67 2.58 3.27 -10.90
C HIS A 67 1.66 2.03 -10.91
N ASP A 68 0.35 2.25 -11.01
CA ASP A 68 -0.59 1.14 -11.21
C ASP A 68 -0.44 0.54 -12.61
N ARG A 69 -0.44 -0.79 -12.67
CA ARG A 69 -0.17 -1.60 -13.87
C ARG A 69 -1.45 -1.97 -14.62
N SER A 70 -2.63 -1.66 -14.08
CA SER A 70 -3.92 -2.20 -14.54
C SER A 70 -4.67 -1.33 -15.56
N GLY A 71 -4.04 -0.28 -16.08
CA GLY A 71 -4.61 0.63 -17.09
C GLY A 71 -5.63 1.64 -16.54
N THR A 72 -6.47 1.24 -15.58
CA THR A 72 -7.31 2.17 -14.78
C THR A 72 -6.81 2.20 -13.34
N PRO A 73 -6.43 3.36 -12.79
CA PRO A 73 -5.85 3.46 -11.45
C PRO A 73 -6.75 2.81 -10.39
N THR A 74 -6.28 1.69 -9.83
CA THR A 74 -7.02 0.79 -8.96
C THR A 74 -6.09 0.23 -7.90
N ILE A 75 -6.51 0.28 -6.63
CA ILE A 75 -5.90 -0.53 -5.59
C ILE A 75 -6.56 -1.90 -5.66
N SER A 76 -5.78 -2.93 -6.01
CA SER A 76 -6.25 -4.30 -6.10
C SER A 76 -5.45 -5.20 -5.16
N SER A 77 -6.12 -6.21 -4.61
CA SER A 77 -5.49 -7.22 -3.77
C SER A 77 -5.55 -8.59 -4.42
N ARG A 78 -4.60 -9.45 -4.04
CA ARG A 78 -4.57 -10.85 -4.50
C ARG A 78 -5.76 -11.69 -4.06
N MET A 79 -6.54 -11.19 -3.09
CA MET A 79 -7.77 -11.83 -2.61
C MET A 79 -9.01 -11.37 -3.39
N GLY A 80 -8.85 -10.68 -4.52
CA GLY A 80 -9.94 -10.27 -5.41
C GLY A 80 -10.67 -8.99 -5.00
N LEU A 81 -10.24 -8.31 -3.94
CA LEU A 81 -10.76 -6.99 -3.59
C LEU A 81 -10.14 -5.92 -4.49
N ALA A 82 -10.95 -4.97 -4.99
CA ALA A 82 -10.49 -3.86 -5.80
C ALA A 82 -11.31 -2.57 -5.54
N ARG A 83 -10.63 -1.43 -5.56
CA ARG A 83 -11.24 -0.09 -5.50
C ARG A 83 -10.54 0.86 -6.46
N ARG A 84 -11.32 1.73 -7.12
CA ARG A 84 -10.75 2.80 -7.94
C ARG A 84 -9.97 3.75 -7.06
N ALA A 85 -8.84 4.21 -7.57
CA ALA A 85 -7.95 5.17 -6.94
C ALA A 85 -7.64 6.31 -7.93
N VAL A 86 -7.01 7.35 -7.41
CA VAL A 86 -6.40 8.40 -8.23
C VAL A 86 -4.92 8.05 -8.42
N GLU A 87 -4.45 8.08 -9.66
CA GLU A 87 -3.03 7.90 -9.93
C GLU A 87 -2.25 9.16 -9.52
N VAL A 88 -1.23 8.96 -8.69
CA VAL A 88 -0.33 10.03 -8.27
C VAL A 88 0.86 10.06 -9.23
N HIS A 89 1.03 11.19 -9.92
CA HIS A 89 2.20 11.45 -10.76
C HIS A 89 3.26 12.25 -9.98
N GLU A 90 4.47 12.36 -10.53
CA GLU A 90 5.62 12.94 -9.82
C GLU A 90 5.40 14.38 -9.36
N ASP A 91 4.79 15.21 -10.20
CA ASP A 91 4.56 16.65 -9.94
C ASP A 91 3.19 16.94 -9.30
N MET A 92 2.42 15.90 -8.96
CA MET A 92 1.09 16.10 -8.39
C MET A 92 1.16 16.72 -6.99
N ASN A 93 0.43 17.82 -6.80
CA ASN A 93 0.26 18.48 -5.51
C ASN A 93 -0.91 17.83 -4.74
N LEU A 94 -0.59 17.04 -3.72
CA LEU A 94 -1.56 16.28 -2.93
C LEU A 94 -2.45 17.20 -2.07
N CYS A 95 -1.88 18.28 -1.51
CA CYS A 95 -2.67 19.28 -0.80
C CYS A 95 -3.68 19.97 -1.73
N GLY A 96 -3.25 20.28 -2.96
CA GLY A 96 -4.10 20.83 -4.02
C GLY A 96 -5.24 19.87 -4.38
N LEU A 97 -4.93 18.60 -4.62
CA LEU A 97 -5.92 17.56 -4.92
C LEU A 97 -7.02 17.50 -3.84
N VAL A 98 -6.64 17.47 -2.56
CA VAL A 98 -7.61 17.46 -1.47
C VAL A 98 -8.46 18.74 -1.44
N ARG A 99 -7.83 19.91 -1.61
CA ARG A 99 -8.54 21.21 -1.68
C ARG A 99 -9.55 21.26 -2.83
N GLU A 100 -9.22 20.68 -3.98
CA GLU A 100 -10.14 20.58 -5.13
C GLU A 100 -11.35 19.68 -4.85
N HIS A 101 -11.19 18.62 -4.06
CA HIS A 101 -12.31 17.81 -3.60
C HIS A 101 -13.25 18.63 -2.69
N TRP A 102 -12.70 19.35 -1.72
CA TRP A 102 -13.49 20.20 -0.84
C TRP A 102 -14.19 21.34 -1.58
N ALA A 103 -13.51 21.98 -2.54
CA ALA A 103 -14.09 23.06 -3.35
C ALA A 103 -15.31 22.58 -4.17
N ARG A 104 -15.35 21.29 -4.53
CA ARG A 104 -16.50 20.64 -5.19
C ARG A 104 -17.58 20.16 -4.20
N GLY A 105 -17.43 20.44 -2.92
CA GLY A 105 -18.35 19.99 -1.87
C GLY A 105 -18.17 18.54 -1.45
N THR A 106 -17.11 17.87 -1.91
CA THR A 106 -16.80 16.49 -1.54
C THR A 106 -15.97 16.48 -0.26
N ARG A 107 -16.49 15.85 0.79
CA ARG A 107 -15.77 15.64 2.04
C ARG A 107 -14.60 14.67 1.83
N VAL A 108 -13.49 14.90 2.52
CA VAL A 108 -12.35 13.97 2.60
C VAL A 108 -11.97 13.90 4.07
N ASP A 109 -12.05 12.71 4.65
CA ASP A 109 -11.76 12.45 6.07
C ASP A 109 -10.47 11.66 6.27
N TYR A 110 -10.03 10.93 5.25
CA TYR A 110 -8.81 10.13 5.29
C TYR A 110 -8.27 9.87 3.89
N LEU A 111 -6.98 9.58 3.83
CA LEU A 111 -6.27 9.18 2.61
C LEU A 111 -5.77 7.75 2.76
N ILE A 112 -5.87 6.98 1.69
CA ILE A 112 -5.17 5.69 1.55
C ILE A 112 -4.22 5.82 0.38
N VAL A 113 -2.94 5.58 0.60
CA VAL A 113 -1.91 5.65 -0.43
C VAL A 113 -1.24 4.30 -0.55
N ASP A 114 -1.56 3.57 -1.62
CA ASP A 114 -0.86 2.32 -1.95
C ASP A 114 0.38 2.60 -2.81
N GLU A 115 1.35 1.68 -2.73
CA GLU A 115 2.67 1.82 -3.36
C GLU A 115 3.39 3.14 -3.01
N ALA A 116 3.22 3.58 -1.76
CA ALA A 116 3.72 4.86 -1.24
C ALA A 116 5.25 4.99 -1.29
N GLN A 117 5.99 3.89 -1.47
CA GLN A 117 7.43 3.94 -1.67
C GLN A 117 7.85 4.75 -2.91
N PHE A 118 6.96 4.87 -3.89
CA PHE A 118 7.22 5.61 -5.12
C PHE A 118 6.94 7.11 -5.00
N LEU A 119 6.38 7.58 -3.89
CA LEU A 119 6.22 9.02 -3.66
C LEU A 119 7.57 9.72 -3.60
N SER A 120 7.59 10.98 -4.04
CA SER A 120 8.73 11.85 -3.78
C SER A 120 8.74 12.27 -2.30
N PRO A 121 9.90 12.62 -1.71
CA PRO A 121 9.95 13.14 -0.35
C PRO A 121 9.02 14.36 -0.14
N ALA A 122 8.92 15.24 -1.13
CA ALA A 122 8.03 16.41 -1.09
C ALA A 122 6.54 16.02 -1.04
N GLN A 123 6.14 14.94 -1.73
CA GLN A 123 4.78 14.42 -1.62
C GLN A 123 4.51 13.83 -0.23
N VAL A 124 5.50 13.18 0.38
CA VAL A 124 5.38 12.71 1.77
C VAL A 124 5.26 13.87 2.75
N ASP A 125 6.00 14.96 2.53
CA ASP A 125 5.87 16.19 3.33
C ASP A 125 4.44 16.77 3.24
N GLN A 126 3.84 16.77 2.04
CA GLN A 126 2.44 17.19 1.85
C GLN A 126 1.45 16.28 2.57
N LEU A 127 1.72 14.97 2.65
CA LEU A 127 0.89 14.05 3.43
C LEU A 127 0.95 14.36 4.93
N ALA A 128 2.12 14.74 5.45
CA ALA A 128 2.26 15.19 6.83
C ALA A 128 1.52 16.52 7.07
N GLU A 129 1.67 17.50 6.16
CA GLU A 129 0.90 18.76 6.20
C GLU A 129 -0.62 18.49 6.27
N LEU A 130 -1.12 17.56 5.46
CA LEU A 130 -2.54 17.17 5.48
C LEU A 130 -2.96 16.48 6.78
N ALA A 131 -2.08 15.70 7.40
CA ALA A 131 -2.36 15.12 8.71
C ALA A 131 -2.43 16.21 9.80
N ASP A 132 -1.51 17.16 9.78
CA ASP A 132 -1.42 18.20 10.81
C ASP A 132 -2.48 19.29 10.65
N ASP A 133 -2.50 19.95 9.48
CA ASP A 133 -3.28 21.16 9.24
C ASP A 133 -4.74 20.84 8.90
N ALA A 134 -4.95 19.76 8.13
CA ALA A 134 -6.28 19.32 7.73
C ALA A 134 -6.86 18.22 8.63
N GLN A 135 -6.09 17.73 9.60
CA GLN A 135 -6.51 16.68 10.54
C GLN A 135 -7.01 15.41 9.85
N LEU A 136 -6.44 15.07 8.70
CA LEU A 136 -6.76 13.85 7.96
C LEU A 136 -6.02 12.65 8.56
N ASP A 137 -6.70 11.50 8.61
CA ASP A 137 -5.99 10.24 8.82
C ASP A 137 -5.34 9.82 7.49
N VAL A 138 -4.02 9.65 7.47
CA VAL A 138 -3.28 9.24 6.27
C VAL A 138 -2.69 7.85 6.49
N TYR A 139 -3.09 6.92 5.64
CA TYR A 139 -2.64 5.53 5.65
C TYR A 139 -1.78 5.26 4.41
N CYS A 140 -0.48 5.13 4.60
CA CYS A 140 0.45 4.79 3.53
C CYS A 140 0.81 3.30 3.59
N PHE A 141 0.82 2.64 2.43
CA PHE A 141 1.20 1.24 2.27
C PHE A 141 2.34 1.15 1.27
N GLY A 142 3.40 0.42 1.59
CA GLY A 142 4.51 0.32 0.66
C GLY A 142 5.65 -0.61 1.07
N LEU A 143 6.63 -0.71 0.19
CA LEU A 143 7.87 -1.45 0.42
C LEU A 143 8.88 -0.56 1.15
N ALA A 144 9.56 -1.07 2.17
CA ALA A 144 10.61 -0.29 2.82
C ALA A 144 11.85 -0.12 1.92
N THR A 145 12.28 -1.20 1.27
CA THR A 145 13.51 -1.26 0.46
C THR A 145 13.28 -1.87 -0.92
N ASP A 146 14.09 -1.44 -1.86
CA ASP A 146 14.16 -2.00 -3.21
C ASP A 146 14.89 -3.35 -3.26
N PHE A 147 15.09 -3.87 -4.47
CA PHE A 147 15.74 -5.16 -4.70
C PHE A 147 17.23 -5.18 -4.33
N ARG A 148 17.84 -4.01 -4.14
CA ARG A 148 19.22 -3.82 -3.70
C ARG A 148 19.31 -3.70 -2.18
N SER A 149 18.19 -3.91 -1.47
CA SER A 149 18.08 -3.68 -0.03
C SER A 149 18.37 -2.24 0.38
N THR A 150 18.13 -1.28 -0.51
CA THR A 150 18.25 0.16 -0.23
C THR A 150 16.86 0.75 -0.07
N MET A 151 16.68 1.66 0.91
CA MET A 151 15.36 2.27 1.11
C MET A 151 14.92 3.08 -0.11
N PHE A 152 13.64 2.97 -0.44
CA PHE A 152 13.04 3.89 -1.39
C PHE A 152 13.02 5.31 -0.80
N PRO A 153 13.17 6.37 -1.62
CA PRO A 153 13.12 7.75 -1.12
C PRO A 153 11.81 8.08 -0.38
N GLY A 154 10.66 7.70 -0.94
CA GLY A 154 9.35 7.92 -0.31
C GLY A 154 9.23 7.17 1.02
N SER A 155 9.59 5.88 1.03
CA SER A 155 9.58 5.09 2.26
C SER A 155 10.54 5.64 3.32
N ARG A 156 11.75 6.05 2.93
CA ARG A 156 12.69 6.69 3.85
C ARG A 156 12.06 7.93 4.48
N ARG A 157 11.42 8.78 3.69
CA ARG A 157 10.77 9.98 4.22
C ARG A 157 9.58 9.65 5.13
N LEU A 158 8.82 8.60 4.81
CA LEU A 158 7.75 8.10 5.67
C LEU A 158 8.29 7.57 7.01
N PHE A 159 9.45 6.90 7.01
CA PHE A 159 10.13 6.48 8.24
C PHE A 159 10.59 7.67 9.11
N GLU A 160 10.87 8.81 8.50
CA GLU A 160 11.29 10.03 9.21
C GLU A 160 10.11 10.81 9.80
N LEU A 161 8.93 10.74 9.18
CA LEU A 161 7.79 11.61 9.51
C LEU A 161 6.56 10.92 10.10
N ALA A 162 6.33 9.63 9.84
CA ALA A 162 5.09 8.98 10.25
C ALA A 162 5.00 8.87 11.77
N ASP A 163 3.82 9.17 12.33
CA ASP A 163 3.48 8.96 13.74
C ASP A 163 3.55 7.49 14.13
N GLU A 164 3.21 6.60 13.19
CA GLU A 164 3.13 5.16 13.41
C GLU A 164 3.79 4.38 12.26
N LEU A 165 4.76 3.55 12.63
CA LEU A 165 5.44 2.62 11.72
C LEU A 165 4.95 1.20 12.00
N ASN A 166 4.11 0.69 11.10
CA ASN A 166 3.42 -0.58 11.26
C ASN A 166 3.98 -1.63 10.31
N ALA A 167 4.82 -2.53 10.83
CA ALA A 167 5.20 -3.71 10.06
C ALA A 167 3.98 -4.63 9.88
N ILE A 168 3.67 -5.02 8.65
CA ILE A 168 2.59 -6.00 8.41
C ILE A 168 2.97 -7.34 9.03
N GLN A 169 2.07 -7.90 9.85
CA GLN A 169 2.32 -9.09 10.66
C GLN A 169 2.17 -10.41 9.89
N VAL A 170 1.69 -10.37 8.65
CA VAL A 170 1.61 -11.56 7.79
C VAL A 170 3.00 -11.88 7.29
N ASP A 171 3.63 -12.90 7.89
CA ASP A 171 4.96 -13.35 7.53
C ASP A 171 4.96 -14.04 6.16
N VAL A 172 5.65 -13.41 5.19
CA VAL A 172 6.04 -14.07 3.95
C VAL A 172 7.32 -14.83 4.22
N LEU A 173 7.29 -16.15 4.07
CA LEU A 173 8.45 -16.99 4.38
C LEU A 173 9.42 -17.06 3.19
N CYS A 174 10.71 -17.05 3.50
CA CYS A 174 11.73 -17.54 2.60
C CYS A 174 11.56 -19.05 2.43
N TRP A 175 12.07 -19.62 1.33
CA TRP A 175 12.05 -21.07 1.06
C TRP A 175 12.61 -21.92 2.22
N CYS A 176 13.48 -21.35 3.06
CA CYS A 176 14.05 -21.99 4.25
C CYS A 176 13.18 -21.90 5.53
N GLY A 177 11.94 -21.43 5.42
CA GLY A 177 11.00 -21.27 6.54
C GLY A 177 11.24 -20.07 7.45
N HIS A 178 12.34 -19.31 7.26
CA HIS A 178 12.57 -18.07 8.01
C HIS A 178 11.79 -16.90 7.42
N PRO A 179 11.42 -15.89 8.22
CA PRO A 179 10.78 -14.67 7.72
C PRO A 179 11.58 -14.04 6.59
N GLY A 180 10.91 -13.89 5.45
CA GLY A 180 11.40 -13.22 4.27
C GLY A 180 11.19 -11.72 4.39
N ARG A 181 12.26 -10.94 4.20
CA ARG A 181 12.23 -9.47 4.32
C ARG A 181 12.84 -8.75 3.14
N PHE A 182 13.49 -9.48 2.23
CA PHE A 182 14.25 -8.94 1.13
C PHE A 182 13.56 -9.32 -0.18
N ASN A 183 13.24 -8.32 -0.99
CA ASN A 183 12.61 -8.50 -2.29
C ASN A 183 13.70 -8.73 -3.35
N ALA A 184 14.18 -9.96 -3.53
CA ALA A 184 15.23 -10.23 -4.51
C ALA A 184 14.68 -10.11 -5.94
N ARG A 185 15.38 -9.36 -6.80
CA ARG A 185 15.19 -9.43 -8.24
C ARG A 185 16.03 -10.58 -8.78
N VAL A 186 15.42 -11.47 -9.55
CA VAL A 186 16.04 -12.65 -10.13
C VAL A 186 16.00 -12.50 -11.64
N HIS A 187 17.14 -12.74 -12.28
CA HIS A 187 17.30 -12.79 -13.74
C HIS A 187 18.22 -13.97 -14.04
N ASP A 188 17.81 -14.86 -14.95
CA ASP A 188 18.56 -16.07 -15.32
C ASP A 188 19.01 -16.93 -14.13
N GLY A 189 18.18 -17.01 -13.08
CA GLY A 189 18.49 -17.79 -11.88
C GLY A 189 19.46 -17.10 -10.90
N ASP A 190 19.88 -15.87 -11.18
CA ASP A 190 20.80 -15.11 -10.33
C ASP A 190 20.11 -13.93 -9.65
N VAL A 191 20.50 -13.66 -8.39
CA VAL A 191 20.07 -12.44 -7.68
C VAL A 191 20.78 -11.22 -8.26
N VAL A 192 20.00 -10.37 -8.92
CA VAL A 192 20.47 -9.09 -9.48
C VAL A 192 20.55 -8.05 -8.36
N ARG A 193 21.66 -7.30 -8.32
CA ARG A 193 21.91 -6.24 -7.30
C ARG A 193 22.24 -4.86 -7.87
N ALA A 194 22.26 -4.73 -9.18
CA ALA A 194 22.53 -3.47 -9.88
C ALA A 194 21.46 -3.24 -10.95
N GLY A 195 21.33 -1.99 -11.40
CA GLY A 195 20.32 -1.55 -12.36
C GLY A 195 19.22 -0.71 -11.73
N ASP A 196 18.31 -0.24 -12.57
CA ASP A 196 17.28 0.69 -12.16
C ASP A 196 16.21 0.02 -11.31
N THR A 197 15.75 0.76 -10.30
CA THR A 197 14.72 0.34 -9.34
C THR A 197 13.33 0.33 -9.95
N VAL A 198 13.08 1.22 -10.92
CA VAL A 198 11.82 1.30 -11.65
C VAL A 198 11.93 0.49 -12.93
N LEU A 199 11.97 -0.84 -12.78
CA LEU A 199 11.57 -1.71 -13.87
C LEU A 199 10.07 -1.90 -13.74
N VAL A 200 9.33 -1.05 -14.47
CA VAL A 200 7.98 -1.41 -14.90
C VAL A 200 8.11 -2.79 -15.51
N ALA A 201 7.35 -3.76 -15.01
CA ALA A 201 7.24 -5.04 -15.67
C ALA A 201 6.51 -4.79 -16.98
N ASP A 202 7.26 -4.41 -18.01
CA ASP A 202 6.77 -4.31 -19.37
C ASP A 202 6.35 -5.72 -19.78
N THR A 203 5.04 -5.96 -19.70
CA THR A 203 4.36 -7.02 -20.43
C THR A 203 4.40 -6.67 -21.92
N ALA A 204 5.59 -6.77 -22.52
CA ALA A 204 5.81 -6.75 -23.96
C ALA A 204 7.14 -7.45 -24.28
N HIS A 205 7.10 -8.79 -24.28
CA HIS A 205 7.99 -9.69 -25.00
C HIS A 205 9.51 -9.42 -24.97
N THR A 206 10.19 -9.94 -23.95
CA THR A 206 11.49 -10.62 -24.11
C THR A 206 11.55 -11.84 -23.18
N PRO A 207 12.15 -12.96 -23.60
CA PRO A 207 12.18 -14.23 -22.86
C PRO A 207 13.29 -14.30 -21.81
N ASP A 208 13.70 -13.16 -21.23
CA ASP A 208 14.61 -13.13 -20.09
C ASP A 208 13.78 -12.90 -18.82
N GLU A 209 13.52 -13.96 -18.07
CA GLU A 209 12.47 -14.02 -17.03
C GLU A 209 12.87 -13.25 -15.76
N VAL A 210 12.78 -11.92 -15.79
CA VAL A 210 12.89 -11.10 -14.57
C VAL A 210 11.72 -11.42 -13.65
N ARG A 211 12.00 -12.08 -12.52
CA ARG A 211 11.02 -12.33 -11.47
C ARG A 211 11.48 -11.76 -10.13
N TYR A 212 10.55 -11.60 -9.20
CA TYR A 212 10.88 -11.23 -7.84
C TYR A 212 10.58 -12.37 -6.86
N GLN A 213 11.45 -12.55 -5.86
CA GLN A 213 11.32 -13.56 -4.82
C GLN A 213 11.64 -12.99 -3.45
N VAL A 214 10.78 -13.25 -2.46
CA VAL A 214 11.03 -12.83 -1.08
C VAL A 214 12.00 -13.80 -0.40
N LEU A 215 13.12 -13.29 0.12
CA LEU A 215 14.17 -14.06 0.77
C LEU A 215 14.46 -13.57 2.19
N CYS A 216 15.01 -14.45 3.02
CA CYS A 216 15.59 -14.07 4.31
C CYS A 216 16.95 -13.40 4.06
N ARG A 217 17.48 -12.68 5.06
CA ARG A 217 18.76 -11.96 4.94
C ARG A 217 19.92 -12.85 4.47
N LYS A 218 19.98 -14.09 4.99
CA LYS A 218 21.05 -15.04 4.66
C LYS A 218 21.02 -15.38 3.17
N HIS A 219 19.87 -15.83 2.67
CA HIS A 219 19.70 -16.27 1.29
C HIS A 219 19.72 -15.11 0.29
N TYR A 220 19.19 -13.95 0.68
CA TYR A 220 19.39 -12.73 -0.11
C TYR A 220 20.88 -12.39 -0.22
N ARG A 221 21.69 -12.51 0.83
CA ARG A 221 23.12 -12.20 0.79
C ARG A 221 23.92 -13.22 -0.02
N THR A 222 23.59 -14.50 0.09
CA THR A 222 24.32 -15.57 -0.63
C THR A 222 23.89 -15.71 -2.08
N GLY A 223 22.74 -15.18 -2.47
CA GLY A 223 22.15 -15.42 -3.79
C GLY A 223 21.49 -16.79 -3.90
N ASP A 224 21.22 -17.44 -2.77
CA ASP A 224 20.66 -18.79 -2.73
C ASP A 224 19.13 -18.72 -2.89
N LEU A 225 18.65 -19.03 -4.09
CA LEU A 225 17.22 -19.00 -4.42
C LEU A 225 16.44 -20.19 -3.89
N GLY A 226 17.13 -21.15 -3.26
CA GLY A 226 16.58 -22.42 -2.82
C GLY A 226 16.66 -23.48 -3.91
N PRO A 227 16.12 -24.67 -3.66
CA PRO A 227 16.16 -25.75 -4.62
C PRO A 227 15.39 -25.38 -5.91
N ASP A 228 15.93 -25.75 -7.07
CA ASP A 228 15.32 -25.56 -8.41
C ASP A 228 13.91 -26.17 -8.53
N THR A 229 13.53 -27.02 -7.58
CA THR A 229 12.25 -27.71 -7.50
C THR A 229 11.16 -26.84 -6.86
N VAL A 230 10.70 -25.84 -7.61
CA VAL A 230 9.25 -25.55 -7.66
C VAL A 230 8.77 -25.51 -9.11
N GLN A 231 9.19 -26.47 -9.93
CA GLN A 231 8.34 -26.92 -11.04
C GLN A 231 7.11 -27.62 -10.42
N GLY A 232 6.05 -26.86 -10.14
CA GLY A 232 4.72 -27.44 -9.91
C GLY A 232 3.91 -27.00 -8.68
N ARG A 233 4.37 -26.06 -7.83
CA ARG A 233 3.53 -25.52 -6.72
C ARG A 233 3.64 -24.01 -6.46
N GLN A 234 4.28 -23.27 -7.37
CA GLN A 234 4.13 -21.82 -7.42
C GLN A 234 3.12 -21.55 -8.52
N LEU A 235 1.94 -21.04 -8.13
CA LEU A 235 0.83 -20.77 -9.03
C LEU A 235 1.32 -19.92 -10.22
N SER A 236 1.19 -20.46 -11.43
CA SER A 236 1.47 -19.75 -12.66
C SER A 236 0.46 -18.60 -12.84
N LEU A 237 0.95 -17.42 -13.20
CA LEU A 237 0.13 -16.28 -13.61
C LEU A 237 -0.35 -16.49 -15.06
N THR A 238 -1.37 -17.32 -15.21
CA THR A 238 -2.28 -17.47 -16.36
C THR A 238 -3.52 -18.11 -15.75
N GLU A 239 -4.71 -17.51 -15.65
CA GLU A 239 -5.44 -16.56 -16.50
C GLU A 239 -6.09 -15.42 -15.70
#